data_AF-A0A9D6YGE2-F1
#
_entry.id   AF-A0A9D6YGE2-F1
#
_cell.length_a   1.000
_cell.length_b   1.000
_cell.length_c   1.000
_cell.angle_alpha   90.00
_cell.angle_beta   90.00
_cell.angle_gamma   90.00
#
_symmetry.space_group_name_H-M   'P 1'
#
loop_
_entity.id
_entity.type
_entity.pdbx_description
1 polymer ?
#
loop_
_entity_poly.entity_id
_entity_poly.type
_entity_poly.pdbx_seq_one_letter_code
_entity_poly.pdbx_strand_id
1 'polypeptide(L)'
;MERVNGYFAVQLGLVIGAFLQHARPTTAITAIVVHAANLQRMLEVFTAQTVPLPLSKGRARELVAVLSRLSGEERLKVASPLSSQEYTALAGAVIAFQNVLASELPALNLYLISKKRAYDMSTLIAQAEDVLPKDVIAALSNQARHAIDDIREAGRCIAFDTSTAAGFHVFRAVEAVVLLYFPVFGINPPQKPPERNLGRYISLLETAGLDVKIVEMLKHLKDHYRNPLMHPEEFLTSDEAVNLFGFAQSAITAMIADQRKEREKPSGVSSTA
;
A
#
# COMPACT_ATOMS: atom_id res chain seq x y z
N MET A 1 0.57 -5.82 1.76
CA MET A 1 -0.83 -5.65 1.33
C MET A 1 -0.84 -5.39 -0.16
N GLU A 2 -1.73 -6.04 -0.90
CA GLU A 2 -1.82 -5.89 -2.34
C GLU A 2 -3.08 -5.12 -2.72
N ARG A 3 -2.95 -4.14 -3.62
CA ARG A 3 -4.12 -3.42 -4.14
C ARG A 3 -4.79 -4.28 -5.20
N VAL A 4 -6.01 -4.70 -4.93
CA VAL A 4 -6.84 -5.43 -5.89
C VAL A 4 -7.79 -4.46 -6.59
N ASN A 5 -7.83 -4.48 -7.92
CA ASN A 5 -8.83 -3.73 -8.68
C ASN A 5 -10.12 -4.56 -8.81
N GLY A 6 -11.17 -4.23 -8.05
CA GLY A 6 -12.45 -4.96 -8.11
C GLY A 6 -13.20 -4.88 -9.45
N TYR A 7 -12.77 -4.02 -10.39
CA TYR A 7 -13.42 -3.84 -11.69
C TYR A 7 -13.49 -5.13 -12.53
N PHE A 8 -12.53 -6.05 -12.38
CA PHE A 8 -12.55 -7.32 -13.12
C PHE A 8 -13.81 -8.15 -12.83
N ALA A 9 -14.35 -8.09 -11.59
CA ALA A 9 -15.53 -8.86 -11.21
C ALA A 9 -16.78 -8.34 -11.93
N VAL A 10 -16.88 -7.01 -12.09
CA VAL A 10 -17.96 -6.35 -12.86
C VAL A 10 -17.86 -6.74 -14.34
N GLN A 11 -16.66 -6.67 -14.92
CA GLN A 11 -16.46 -7.06 -16.32
C GLN A 11 -16.79 -8.53 -16.56
N LEU A 12 -16.38 -9.42 -15.66
CA LEU A 12 -16.70 -10.84 -15.73
C LEU A 12 -18.21 -11.08 -15.70
N GLY A 13 -18.94 -10.42 -14.80
CA GLY A 13 -20.40 -10.50 -14.74
C GLY A 13 -21.08 -10.04 -16.05
N LEU A 14 -20.63 -8.93 -16.62
CA LEU A 14 -21.14 -8.42 -17.91
C LEU A 14 -20.90 -9.41 -19.06
N VAL A 15 -19.70 -9.98 -19.14
CA VAL A 15 -19.34 -10.94 -20.19
C VAL A 15 -20.13 -12.24 -20.05
N ILE A 16 -20.32 -12.75 -18.82
CA ILE A 16 -21.18 -13.91 -18.54
C ILE A 16 -22.63 -13.62 -18.97
N GLY A 17 -23.17 -12.47 -18.57
CA GLY A 17 -24.54 -12.08 -18.91
C GLY A 17 -24.76 -11.97 -20.42
N ALA A 18 -23.84 -11.30 -21.13
CA ALA A 18 -23.89 -11.17 -22.58
C ALA A 18 -23.82 -12.55 -23.26
N PHE A 19 -22.96 -13.45 -22.79
CA PHE A 19 -22.87 -14.81 -23.31
C PHE A 19 -24.18 -15.59 -23.12
N LEU A 20 -24.75 -15.58 -21.91
CA LEU A 20 -26.00 -16.30 -21.60
C LEU A 20 -27.22 -15.76 -22.37
N GLN A 21 -27.27 -14.47 -22.67
CA GLN A 21 -28.35 -13.89 -23.48
C GLN A 21 -28.41 -14.45 -24.91
N HIS A 22 -27.24 -14.78 -25.47
CA HIS A 22 -27.09 -15.24 -26.85
C HIS A 22 -27.04 -16.78 -26.96
N ALA A 23 -26.50 -17.47 -25.95
CA ALA A 23 -26.46 -18.92 -25.91
C ALA A 23 -27.87 -19.49 -25.63
N ARG A 24 -28.48 -20.11 -26.64
CA ARG A 24 -29.74 -20.87 -26.52
C ARG A 24 -29.63 -22.19 -27.27
N PRO A 25 -30.45 -23.22 -26.94
CA PRO A 25 -30.43 -24.53 -27.63
C PRO A 25 -30.70 -24.49 -29.15
N THR A 26 -31.04 -23.34 -29.72
CA THR A 26 -31.29 -23.18 -31.16
C THR A 26 -30.34 -22.18 -31.82
N THR A 27 -29.47 -21.54 -31.04
CA THR A 27 -28.52 -20.57 -31.56
C THR A 27 -27.40 -21.30 -32.31
N ALA A 28 -27.12 -20.88 -33.54
CA ALA A 28 -25.97 -21.35 -34.30
C ALA A 28 -24.67 -21.09 -33.52
N ILE A 29 -23.76 -22.06 -33.48
CA ILE A 29 -22.48 -21.92 -32.76
C ILE A 29 -21.69 -20.72 -33.27
N THR A 30 -21.74 -20.44 -34.58
CA THR A 30 -21.11 -19.27 -35.21
C THR A 30 -21.63 -17.93 -34.69
N ALA A 31 -22.88 -17.87 -34.22
CA ALA A 31 -23.46 -16.65 -33.64
C ALA A 31 -23.04 -16.42 -32.18
N ILE A 32 -22.50 -17.43 -31.49
CA ILE A 32 -22.07 -17.31 -30.08
C ILE A 32 -20.54 -17.39 -29.91
N VAL A 33 -19.78 -17.78 -30.94
CA VAL A 33 -18.33 -18.00 -30.85
C VAL A 33 -17.56 -16.79 -30.34
N VAL A 34 -17.93 -15.57 -30.77
CA VAL A 34 -17.28 -14.33 -30.31
C VAL A 34 -17.55 -14.10 -28.82
N HIS A 35 -18.78 -14.35 -28.36
CA HIS A 35 -19.14 -14.25 -26.95
C HIS A 35 -18.43 -15.32 -26.11
N ALA A 36 -18.32 -16.55 -26.62
CA ALA A 36 -17.59 -17.64 -25.99
C ALA A 36 -16.10 -17.32 -25.83
N ALA A 37 -15.46 -16.79 -26.88
CA ALA A 37 -14.05 -16.39 -26.86
C ALA A 37 -13.81 -15.22 -25.88
N ASN A 38 -14.72 -14.25 -25.83
CA ASN A 38 -14.65 -13.15 -24.86
C ASN A 38 -14.79 -13.65 -23.41
N LEU A 39 -15.73 -14.57 -23.16
CA LEU A 39 -15.90 -15.20 -21.85
C LEU A 39 -14.67 -16.01 -21.45
N GLN A 40 -14.14 -16.82 -22.36
CA GLN A 40 -12.92 -17.58 -22.12
C GLN A 40 -11.76 -16.67 -21.72
N ARG A 41 -11.48 -15.62 -22.50
CA ARG A 41 -10.41 -14.66 -22.20
C ARG A 41 -10.61 -14.00 -20.83
N MET A 42 -11.85 -13.63 -20.49
CA MET A 42 -12.15 -13.01 -19.20
C MET A 42 -11.97 -13.99 -18.02
N LEU A 43 -12.32 -15.26 -18.20
CA LEU A 43 -12.06 -16.30 -17.20
C LEU A 43 -10.55 -16.57 -17.04
N GLU A 44 -9.78 -16.57 -18.12
CA GLU A 44 -8.32 -16.68 -18.05
C GLU A 44 -7.70 -15.52 -17.26
N VAL A 45 -8.12 -14.27 -17.55
CA VAL A 45 -7.72 -13.08 -16.78
C VAL A 45 -8.12 -13.21 -15.31
N PHE A 46 -9.33 -13.71 -15.02
CA PHE A 46 -9.80 -13.98 -13.65
C PHE A 46 -8.90 -15.01 -12.94
N THR A 47 -8.53 -16.11 -13.62
CA THR A 47 -7.67 -17.14 -13.02
C THR A 47 -6.25 -16.66 -12.73
N ALA A 48 -5.76 -15.68 -13.49
CA ALA A 48 -4.46 -15.07 -13.32
C ALA A 48 -4.41 -13.98 -12.24
N GLN A 49 -5.56 -13.52 -11.72
CA GLN A 49 -5.60 -12.52 -10.63
C GLN A 49 -4.94 -13.07 -9.36
N THR A 50 -4.35 -12.20 -8.54
CA THR A 50 -3.73 -12.57 -7.26
C THR A 50 -4.74 -12.84 -6.15
N VAL A 51 -6.00 -12.44 -6.33
CA VAL A 51 -7.09 -12.66 -5.37
C VAL A 51 -7.22 -14.16 -5.03
N PRO A 52 -7.20 -14.55 -3.74
CA PRO A 52 -7.18 -15.94 -3.30
C PRO A 52 -8.58 -16.56 -3.38
N LEU A 53 -9.03 -16.85 -4.60
CA LEU A 53 -10.29 -17.54 -4.89
C LEU A 53 -10.05 -18.94 -5.48
N PRO A 54 -9.35 -19.86 -4.76
CA PRO A 54 -8.92 -21.13 -5.32
C PRO A 54 -10.07 -21.99 -5.87
N LEU A 55 -11.23 -22.03 -5.21
CA LEU A 55 -12.37 -22.84 -5.64
C LEU A 55 -13.00 -22.24 -6.90
N SER A 56 -13.21 -20.93 -6.92
CA SER A 56 -13.73 -20.22 -8.08
C SER A 56 -12.79 -20.33 -9.27
N LYS A 57 -11.48 -20.25 -9.04
CA LYS A 57 -10.46 -20.46 -10.09
C LYS A 57 -10.51 -21.88 -10.64
N GLY A 58 -10.76 -22.90 -9.80
CA GLY A 58 -11.01 -24.27 -10.24
C GLY A 58 -12.21 -24.34 -11.20
N ARG A 59 -13.36 -23.81 -10.78
CA ARG A 59 -14.59 -23.78 -11.61
C ARG A 59 -14.45 -22.94 -12.88
N ALA A 60 -13.69 -21.86 -12.85
CA ALA A 60 -13.39 -21.06 -14.03
C ALA A 60 -12.62 -21.87 -15.07
N ARG A 61 -11.63 -22.69 -14.67
CA ARG A 61 -10.90 -23.57 -15.60
C ARG A 61 -11.78 -24.65 -16.20
N GLU A 62 -12.69 -25.23 -15.41
CA GLU A 62 -13.69 -26.18 -15.91
C GLU A 62 -14.59 -25.53 -16.97
N LEU A 63 -15.05 -24.30 -16.72
CA LEU A 63 -15.86 -23.53 -17.66
C LEU A 63 -15.07 -23.20 -18.94
N VAL A 64 -13.80 -22.80 -18.82
CA VAL A 64 -12.91 -22.62 -19.99
C VAL A 64 -12.81 -23.92 -20.79
N ALA A 65 -12.64 -25.08 -20.15
CA ALA A 65 -12.59 -26.36 -20.85
C ALA A 65 -13.91 -26.72 -21.57
N VAL A 66 -15.07 -26.31 -21.04
CA VAL A 66 -16.35 -26.43 -21.75
C VAL A 66 -16.39 -25.50 -22.97
N LEU A 67 -16.01 -24.24 -22.82
CA LEU A 67 -16.00 -23.25 -23.90
C LEU A 67 -15.04 -23.64 -25.03
N SER A 68 -13.85 -24.14 -24.73
CA SER A 68 -12.87 -24.57 -25.73
C SER A 68 -13.40 -25.71 -26.61
N ARG A 69 -14.24 -26.60 -26.08
CA ARG A 69 -14.90 -27.66 -26.87
C ARG A 69 -15.96 -27.10 -27.83
N LEU A 70 -16.59 -25.98 -27.49
CA LEU A 70 -17.55 -25.30 -28.37
C LEU A 70 -16.86 -24.57 -29.53
N SER A 71 -15.67 -24.04 -29.27
CA SER A 71 -14.92 -23.18 -30.21
C SER A 71 -13.93 -23.93 -31.10
N GLY A 72 -13.94 -25.26 -31.12
CA GLY A 72 -13.03 -26.06 -31.95
C GLY A 72 -13.24 -25.85 -33.46
N GLU A 73 -12.17 -25.84 -34.25
CA GLU A 73 -12.21 -25.51 -35.69
C GLU A 73 -13.19 -26.39 -36.49
N GLU A 74 -13.25 -27.69 -36.21
CA GLU A 74 -14.19 -28.61 -36.87
C GLU A 74 -15.65 -28.24 -36.61
N ARG A 75 -15.94 -27.75 -35.39
CA ARG A 75 -17.27 -27.36 -34.96
C ARG A 75 -17.75 -26.09 -35.63
N LEU A 76 -16.84 -25.14 -35.84
CA LEU A 76 -17.12 -23.88 -36.52
C LEU A 76 -17.42 -24.08 -38.02
N LYS A 77 -16.87 -25.12 -38.65
CA LYS A 77 -17.14 -25.46 -40.06
C LYS A 77 -18.57 -25.96 -40.29
N VAL A 78 -19.19 -26.57 -39.29
CA VAL A 78 -20.49 -27.27 -39.44
C VAL A 78 -21.68 -26.33 -39.22
N ALA A 79 -21.47 -25.10 -38.73
CA ALA A 79 -22.51 -24.09 -38.46
C ALA A 79 -23.76 -24.64 -37.73
N SER A 80 -23.60 -25.74 -36.98
CA SER A 80 -24.69 -26.41 -36.31
C SER A 80 -25.19 -25.58 -35.12
N PRO A 81 -26.49 -25.69 -34.80
CA PRO A 81 -27.00 -25.14 -33.56
C PRO A 81 -26.41 -25.85 -32.35
N LEU A 82 -26.33 -25.13 -31.23
CA LEU A 82 -25.95 -25.68 -29.94
C LEU A 82 -26.93 -26.78 -29.52
N SER A 83 -26.47 -27.99 -29.26
CA SER A 83 -27.37 -29.07 -28.84
C SER A 83 -27.94 -28.81 -27.44
N SER A 84 -29.09 -29.42 -27.11
CA SER A 84 -29.67 -29.31 -25.76
C SER A 84 -28.71 -29.82 -24.66
N GLN A 85 -27.93 -30.86 -24.97
CA GLN A 85 -26.92 -31.40 -24.05
C GLN A 85 -25.76 -30.42 -23.85
N GLU A 86 -25.30 -29.77 -24.92
CA GLU A 86 -24.23 -28.77 -24.86
C GLU A 86 -24.65 -27.53 -24.10
N TYR A 87 -25.87 -27.04 -24.37
CA TYR A 87 -26.46 -25.94 -23.63
C TYR A 87 -26.56 -26.28 -22.15
N THR A 88 -27.04 -27.47 -21.80
CA THR A 88 -27.17 -27.89 -20.40
C THR A 88 -25.80 -27.97 -19.70
N ALA A 89 -24.80 -28.55 -20.36
CA ALA A 89 -23.44 -28.63 -19.81
C ALA A 89 -22.83 -27.24 -19.60
N LEU A 90 -23.02 -26.34 -20.56
CA LEU A 90 -22.55 -24.96 -20.51
C LEU A 90 -23.25 -24.15 -19.42
N ALA A 91 -24.58 -24.16 -19.38
CA ALA A 91 -25.36 -23.47 -18.37
C ALA A 91 -25.04 -24.00 -16.97
N GLY A 92 -24.92 -25.33 -16.83
CA GLY A 92 -24.49 -25.98 -15.58
C GLY A 92 -23.10 -25.52 -15.12
N ALA A 93 -22.13 -25.43 -16.02
CA ALA A 93 -20.79 -24.95 -15.69
C ALA A 93 -20.77 -23.47 -15.28
N VAL A 94 -21.56 -22.62 -15.94
CA VAL A 94 -21.71 -21.20 -15.56
C VAL A 94 -22.35 -21.07 -14.17
N ILE A 95 -23.44 -21.80 -13.90
CA ILE A 95 -24.12 -21.80 -12.60
C ILE A 95 -23.18 -22.32 -11.49
N ALA A 96 -22.45 -23.41 -11.74
CA ALA A 96 -21.50 -23.96 -10.79
C ALA A 96 -20.39 -22.95 -10.46
N PHE A 97 -19.84 -22.27 -11.46
CA PHE A 97 -18.87 -21.20 -11.26
C PHE A 97 -19.45 -20.05 -10.43
N GLN A 98 -20.64 -19.54 -10.80
CA GLN A 98 -21.28 -18.42 -10.09
C GLN A 98 -21.61 -18.77 -8.63
N ASN A 99 -22.10 -19.98 -8.36
CA ASN A 99 -22.40 -20.43 -7.00
C ASN A 99 -21.15 -20.52 -6.14
N VAL A 100 -20.07 -21.09 -6.67
CA VAL A 100 -18.79 -21.16 -5.95
C VAL A 100 -18.24 -19.76 -5.71
N LEU A 101 -18.25 -18.89 -6.72
CA LEU A 101 -17.82 -17.50 -6.59
C LEU A 101 -18.63 -16.75 -5.53
N ALA A 102 -19.96 -16.88 -5.56
CA ALA A 102 -20.84 -16.27 -4.56
C ALA A 102 -20.59 -16.82 -3.14
N SER A 103 -20.19 -18.09 -3.01
CA SER A 103 -19.85 -18.69 -1.71
C SER A 103 -18.45 -18.31 -1.19
N GLU A 104 -17.50 -18.04 -2.10
CA GLU A 104 -16.10 -17.79 -1.75
C GLU A 104 -15.81 -16.30 -1.53
N LEU A 105 -16.50 -15.40 -2.26
CA LEU A 105 -16.34 -13.96 -2.10
C LEU A 105 -16.55 -13.44 -0.66
N PRO A 106 -17.56 -13.91 0.11
CA PRO A 106 -17.75 -13.49 1.51
C PRO A 106 -16.60 -13.90 2.44
N ALA A 107 -15.77 -14.88 2.06
CA ALA A 107 -14.61 -15.29 2.84
C ALA A 107 -13.37 -14.39 2.62
N LEU A 108 -13.43 -13.46 1.66
CA LEU A 108 -12.33 -12.52 1.43
C LEU A 108 -12.31 -11.40 2.48
N ASN A 109 -11.16 -11.17 3.08
CA ASN A 109 -10.92 -10.02 3.94
C ASN A 109 -10.67 -8.77 3.06
N LEU A 110 -11.75 -8.09 2.69
CA LEU A 110 -11.70 -6.82 1.96
C LEU A 110 -11.75 -5.65 2.93
N TYR A 111 -10.77 -4.76 2.84
CA TYR A 111 -10.69 -3.55 3.64
C TYR A 111 -11.04 -2.34 2.79
N LEU A 112 -12.04 -1.58 3.23
CA LEU A 112 -12.36 -0.28 2.65
C LEU A 112 -11.50 0.79 3.32
N ILE A 113 -10.68 1.46 2.52
CA ILE A 113 -9.82 2.54 3.01
C ILE A 113 -10.59 3.85 2.90
N SER A 114 -10.86 4.48 4.04
CA SER A 114 -11.49 5.80 4.10
C SER A 114 -10.48 6.90 3.81
N LYS A 115 -10.94 8.02 3.23
CA LYS A 115 -10.11 9.19 2.99
C LYS A 115 -9.59 9.75 4.32
N LYS A 116 -8.30 10.06 4.39
CA LYS A 116 -7.66 10.72 5.54
C LYS A 116 -7.37 12.18 5.21
N ARG A 117 -8.25 13.08 5.65
CA ARG A 117 -8.17 14.53 5.41
C ARG A 117 -7.94 14.87 3.93
N ALA A 118 -6.84 15.56 3.61
CA ALA A 118 -6.48 16.00 2.27
C ALA A 118 -5.54 15.03 1.53
N TYR A 119 -5.13 13.92 2.15
CA TYR A 119 -4.20 12.99 1.52
C TYR A 119 -4.85 12.21 0.36
N ASP A 120 -4.06 12.01 -0.70
CA ASP A 120 -4.33 10.96 -1.67
C ASP A 120 -3.96 9.61 -1.05
N MET A 121 -4.93 8.71 -0.95
CA MET A 121 -4.70 7.44 -0.27
C MET A 121 -3.79 6.51 -1.07
N SER A 122 -3.76 6.61 -2.40
CA SER A 122 -2.85 5.78 -3.21
C SER A 122 -1.40 6.19 -2.94
N THR A 123 -1.11 7.49 -2.92
CA THR A 123 0.20 8.03 -2.55
C THR A 123 0.54 7.66 -1.12
N LEU A 124 -0.36 7.85 -0.16
CA LEU A 124 -0.06 7.56 1.25
C LEU A 124 0.26 6.08 1.51
N ILE A 125 -0.34 5.15 0.75
CA ILE A 125 -0.09 3.71 0.88
C ILE A 125 1.21 3.28 0.17
N ALA A 126 1.44 3.80 -1.03
CA ALA A 126 2.50 3.31 -1.92
C ALA A 126 3.80 4.12 -1.82
N GLN A 127 3.69 5.42 -1.58
CA GLN A 127 4.74 6.43 -1.76
C GLN A 127 4.61 7.54 -0.71
N ALA A 128 4.43 7.18 0.57
CA ALA A 128 4.16 8.17 1.62
C ALA A 128 5.28 9.22 1.78
N GLU A 129 6.51 8.90 1.36
CA GLU A 129 7.63 9.83 1.36
C GLU A 129 7.42 11.05 0.46
N ASP A 130 6.50 10.99 -0.52
CA ASP A 130 6.19 12.12 -1.41
C ASP A 130 5.53 13.30 -0.70
N VAL A 131 5.20 13.16 0.59
CA VAL A 131 4.87 14.32 1.44
C VAL A 131 6.08 15.23 1.65
N LEU A 132 7.31 14.72 1.54
CA LEU A 132 8.52 15.52 1.71
C LEU A 132 8.94 16.20 0.40
N PRO A 133 9.65 17.34 0.48
CA PRO A 133 10.31 17.93 -0.68
C PRO A 133 11.29 16.95 -1.36
N LYS A 134 11.39 16.99 -2.69
CA LYS A 134 12.19 16.02 -3.48
C LYS A 134 13.67 16.03 -3.11
N ASP A 135 14.22 17.18 -2.78
CA ASP A 135 15.61 17.31 -2.33
C ASP A 135 15.83 16.69 -0.94
N VAL A 136 14.83 16.76 -0.04
CA VAL A 136 14.84 16.07 1.25
C VAL A 136 14.81 14.56 1.04
N ILE A 137 13.92 14.07 0.18
CA ILE A 137 13.85 12.63 -0.18
C ILE A 137 15.20 12.15 -0.72
N ALA A 138 15.84 12.91 -1.62
CA ALA A 138 17.14 12.58 -2.17
C ALA A 138 18.23 12.50 -1.09
N ALA A 139 18.27 13.46 -0.17
CA ALA A 139 19.22 13.44 0.95
C ALA A 139 19.00 12.25 1.88
N LEU A 140 17.76 11.96 2.26
CA LEU A 140 17.43 10.82 3.11
C LEU A 140 17.72 9.49 2.42
N SER A 141 17.45 9.36 1.12
CA SER A 141 17.77 8.16 0.35
C SER A 141 19.26 7.84 0.37
N ASN A 142 20.11 8.88 0.39
CA ASN A 142 21.56 8.73 0.42
C ASN A 142 22.13 8.52 1.82
N GLN A 143 21.57 9.17 2.84
CA GLN A 143 22.17 9.25 4.18
C GLN A 143 21.45 8.41 5.24
N ALA A 144 20.13 8.24 5.11
CA ALA A 144 19.26 7.60 6.10
C ALA A 144 18.09 6.88 5.42
N ARG A 145 18.38 5.91 4.55
CA ARG A 145 17.34 5.19 3.79
C ARG A 145 16.24 4.59 4.68
N HIS A 146 16.60 4.10 5.87
CA HIS A 146 15.64 3.57 6.83
C HIS A 146 14.59 4.61 7.30
N ALA A 147 14.91 5.91 7.28
CA ALA A 147 13.93 6.96 7.57
C ALA A 147 12.83 7.00 6.49
N ILE A 148 13.18 6.80 5.21
CA ILE A 148 12.21 6.69 4.11
C ILE A 148 11.33 5.46 4.30
N ASP A 149 11.92 4.32 4.66
CA ASP A 149 11.17 3.09 4.92
C ASP A 149 10.17 3.29 6.08
N ASP A 150 10.60 3.93 7.17
CA ASP A 150 9.73 4.24 8.31
C ASP A 150 8.63 5.27 7.94
N ILE A 151 8.92 6.29 7.12
CA ILE A 151 7.88 7.22 6.61
C ILE A 151 6.82 6.48 5.77
N ARG A 152 7.25 5.55 4.91
CA ARG A 152 6.35 4.71 4.10
C ARG A 152 5.43 3.86 4.97
N GLU A 153 6.00 3.19 5.99
CA GLU A 153 5.18 2.39 6.91
C GLU A 153 4.25 3.26 7.75
N ALA A 154 4.68 4.46 8.18
CA ALA A 154 3.79 5.42 8.86
C ALA A 154 2.59 5.82 7.99
N GLY A 155 2.82 6.12 6.70
CA GLY A 155 1.74 6.42 5.76
C GLY A 155 0.74 5.27 5.60
N ARG A 156 1.24 4.03 5.47
CA ARG A 156 0.36 2.85 5.46
C ARG A 156 -0.42 2.72 6.75
N CYS A 157 0.24 2.88 7.90
CA CYS A 157 -0.43 2.79 9.19
C CYS A 157 -1.58 3.80 9.31
N ILE A 158 -1.40 5.02 8.82
CA ILE A 158 -2.45 6.04 8.76
C ILE A 158 -3.59 5.62 7.82
N ALA A 159 -3.25 5.07 6.65
CA ALA A 159 -4.25 4.62 5.69
C ALA A 159 -5.12 3.47 6.23
N PHE A 160 -4.56 2.58 7.05
CA PHE A 160 -5.24 1.40 7.59
C PHE A 160 -5.71 1.57 9.05
N ASP A 161 -5.79 2.81 9.55
CA ASP A 161 -6.26 3.12 10.92
C ASP A 161 -5.49 2.42 12.04
N THR A 162 -4.19 2.16 11.85
CA THR A 162 -3.28 1.68 12.89
C THR A 162 -2.46 2.84 13.46
N SER A 163 -3.17 3.81 14.03
CA SER A 163 -2.65 5.13 14.42
C SER A 163 -1.44 5.11 15.36
N THR A 164 -1.47 4.30 16.42
CA THR A 164 -0.34 4.17 17.36
C THR A 164 0.91 3.62 16.66
N ALA A 165 0.75 2.63 15.77
CA ALA A 165 1.87 2.11 14.96
C ALA A 165 2.47 3.18 14.03
N ALA A 166 1.63 4.07 13.47
CA ALA A 166 2.11 5.20 12.69
C ALA A 166 3.03 6.10 13.53
N GLY A 167 2.66 6.38 14.79
CA GLY A 167 3.48 7.15 15.72
C GLY A 167 4.87 6.52 15.94
N PHE A 168 4.94 5.21 16.17
CA PHE A 168 6.23 4.51 16.31
C PHE A 168 7.13 4.64 15.08
N HIS A 169 6.57 4.46 13.88
CA HIS A 169 7.32 4.65 12.64
C HIS A 169 7.76 6.10 12.44
N VAL A 170 6.91 7.08 12.76
CA VAL A 170 7.26 8.50 12.74
C VAL A 170 8.47 8.79 13.64
N PHE A 171 8.47 8.32 14.89
CA PHE A 171 9.59 8.59 15.80
C PHE A 171 10.88 7.92 15.36
N ARG A 172 10.81 6.72 14.78
CA ARG A 172 11.99 6.06 14.20
C ARG A 172 12.56 6.83 13.02
N ALA A 173 11.70 7.36 12.14
CA ALA A 173 12.13 8.22 11.05
C ALA A 173 12.80 9.51 11.57
N VAL A 174 12.20 10.18 12.56
CA VAL A 174 12.79 11.37 13.20
C VAL A 174 14.15 11.05 13.84
N GLU A 175 14.23 9.96 14.61
CA GLU A 175 15.46 9.53 15.27
C GLU A 175 16.58 9.21 14.27
N ALA A 176 16.25 8.56 13.16
CA ALA A 176 17.20 8.29 12.08
C ALA A 176 17.78 9.58 11.47
N VAL A 177 16.98 10.65 11.36
CA VAL A 177 17.45 11.95 10.87
C VAL A 177 18.28 12.68 11.93
N VAL A 178 17.90 12.61 13.21
CA VAL A 178 18.68 13.18 14.32
C VAL A 178 20.10 12.60 14.35
N LEU A 179 20.24 11.28 14.11
CA LEU A 179 21.55 10.63 14.08
C LEU A 179 22.49 11.18 12.99
N LEU A 180 21.96 11.82 11.95
CA LEU A 180 22.76 12.43 10.89
C LEU A 180 23.54 13.68 11.33
N TYR A 181 23.22 14.25 12.49
CA TYR A 181 23.94 15.39 13.06
C TYR A 181 25.20 15.00 13.81
N PHE A 182 25.26 13.80 14.39
CA PHE A 182 26.42 13.35 15.18
C PHE A 182 27.77 13.52 14.45
N PRO A 183 27.94 13.02 13.20
CA PRO A 183 29.18 13.23 12.47
C PRO A 183 29.43 14.70 12.07
N VAL A 184 28.37 15.52 11.94
CA VAL A 184 28.49 16.95 11.61
C VAL A 184 29.06 17.74 12.78
N PHE A 185 28.64 17.41 13.99
CA PHE A 185 29.13 18.01 15.23
C PHE A 185 30.37 17.31 15.80
N GLY A 186 30.93 16.31 15.11
CA GLY A 186 32.10 15.56 15.57
C GLY A 186 31.89 14.80 16.89
N ILE A 187 30.65 14.46 17.23
CA ILE A 187 30.30 13.71 18.44
C ILE A 187 29.93 12.27 18.10
N ASN A 188 30.30 11.34 18.98
CA ASN A 188 29.93 9.92 18.81
C ASN A 188 28.52 9.66 19.34
N PRO A 189 27.66 8.94 18.58
CA PRO A 189 26.36 8.55 19.10
C PRO A 189 26.51 7.58 20.28
N PRO A 190 25.63 7.66 21.29
CA PRO A 190 25.58 6.67 22.36
C PRO A 190 25.51 5.24 21.83
N GLN A 191 26.38 4.36 22.35
CA GLN A 191 26.50 2.97 21.90
C GLN A 191 25.68 2.00 22.76
N LYS A 192 25.48 2.32 24.04
CA LYS A 192 24.80 1.42 24.99
C LYS A 192 23.28 1.49 24.82
N PRO A 193 22.56 0.35 24.79
CA PRO A 193 21.11 0.34 24.56
C PRO A 193 20.28 1.27 25.45
N PRO A 194 20.53 1.40 26.77
CA PRO A 194 19.76 2.33 27.62
C PRO A 194 19.94 3.81 27.24
N GLU A 195 21.07 4.15 26.64
CA GLU A 195 21.43 5.51 26.23
C GLU A 195 20.99 5.83 24.79
N ARG A 196 20.55 4.82 24.04
CA ARG A 196 20.07 4.96 22.65
C ARG A 196 18.60 5.37 22.64
N ASN A 197 18.36 6.64 22.96
CA ASN A 197 17.04 7.22 22.90
C ASN A 197 17.09 8.68 22.46
N LEU A 198 16.00 9.12 21.83
CA LEU A 198 15.82 10.48 21.33
C LEU A 198 16.14 11.57 22.38
N GLY A 199 15.75 11.37 23.65
CA GLY A 199 16.04 12.33 24.71
C GLY A 199 17.53 12.56 24.93
N ARG A 200 18.31 11.47 24.98
CA ARG A 200 19.76 11.55 25.11
C ARG A 200 20.40 12.20 23.88
N TYR A 201 19.90 11.90 22.68
CA TYR A 201 20.41 12.49 21.44
C TYR A 201 20.19 14.00 21.40
N ILE A 202 19.00 14.47 21.77
CA ILE A 202 18.67 15.89 21.86
C ILE A 202 19.63 16.60 22.82
N SER A 203 19.83 16.09 24.04
CA SER A 203 20.70 16.74 25.02
C SER A 203 22.15 16.84 24.57
N LEU A 204 22.67 15.81 23.89
CA LEU A 204 24.04 15.83 23.37
C LEU A 204 24.21 16.85 22.25
N LEU A 205 23.25 16.92 21.33
CA LEU A 205 23.28 17.87 20.21
C LEU A 205 23.05 19.31 20.67
N GLU A 206 22.16 19.53 21.63
CA GLU A 206 21.95 20.83 22.28
C GLU A 206 23.25 21.32 22.93
N THR A 207 23.96 20.44 23.64
CA THR A 207 25.27 20.77 24.24
C THR A 207 26.33 21.06 23.17
N ALA A 208 26.23 20.42 22.00
CA ALA A 208 27.13 20.65 20.87
C ALA A 208 26.79 21.91 20.05
N GLY A 209 25.74 22.65 20.43
CA GLY A 209 25.36 23.90 19.76
C GLY A 209 24.42 23.72 18.57
N LEU A 210 23.61 22.65 18.53
CA LEU A 210 22.53 22.52 17.55
C LEU A 210 21.56 23.70 17.65
N ASP A 211 21.06 24.17 16.50
CA ASP A 211 20.13 25.30 16.41
C ASP A 211 18.94 25.12 17.37
N VAL A 212 18.67 26.16 18.16
CA VAL A 212 17.67 26.17 19.23
C VAL A 212 16.28 25.80 18.70
N LYS A 213 15.92 26.21 17.48
CA LYS A 213 14.62 25.89 16.90
C LYS A 213 14.49 24.40 16.63
N ILE A 214 15.55 23.75 16.13
CA ILE A 214 15.57 22.30 15.92
C ILE A 214 15.46 21.57 17.26
N VAL A 215 16.20 22.02 18.28
CA VAL A 215 16.14 21.46 19.63
C VAL A 215 14.71 21.56 20.20
N GLU A 216 14.06 22.72 20.09
CA GLU A 216 12.69 22.94 20.57
C GLU A 216 11.67 22.06 19.84
N MET A 217 11.77 21.93 18.51
CA MET A 217 10.90 21.02 17.73
C MET A 217 11.06 19.57 18.18
N LEU A 218 12.29 19.12 18.41
CA LEU A 218 12.57 17.75 18.85
C LEU A 218 12.11 17.50 20.29
N LYS A 219 12.28 18.48 21.19
CA LYS A 219 11.74 18.43 22.55
C LYS A 219 10.21 18.33 22.51
N HIS A 220 9.54 19.13 21.67
CA HIS A 220 8.10 19.07 21.52
C HIS A 220 7.61 17.69 21.06
N LEU A 221 8.24 17.10 20.04
CA LEU A 221 7.96 15.72 19.60
C LEU A 221 8.17 14.70 20.72
N LYS A 222 9.28 14.81 21.46
CA LYS A 222 9.61 13.91 22.55
C LYS A 222 8.58 14.00 23.68
N ASP A 223 8.31 15.20 24.16
CA ASP A 223 7.59 15.42 25.41
C ASP A 223 6.08 15.29 25.26
N HIS A 224 5.53 15.75 24.13
CA HIS A 224 4.08 15.76 23.93
C HIS A 224 3.54 14.57 23.11
N TYR A 225 4.40 13.82 22.43
CA TYR A 225 3.94 12.69 21.63
C TYR A 225 4.71 11.40 21.94
N ARG A 226 6.05 11.38 21.86
CA ARG A 226 6.82 10.14 22.03
C ARG A 226 6.69 9.56 23.43
N ASN A 227 6.99 10.36 24.45
CA ASN A 227 7.00 9.90 25.84
C ASN A 227 5.63 9.37 26.26
N PRO A 228 4.50 10.08 26.02
CA PRO A 228 3.17 9.53 26.24
C PRO A 228 2.97 8.20 25.51
N LEU A 229 3.26 8.13 24.20
CA LEU A 229 3.02 6.93 23.39
C LEU A 229 3.84 5.69 23.80
N MET A 230 4.92 5.87 24.57
CA MET A 230 5.66 4.74 25.14
C MET A 230 4.92 4.05 26.30
N HIS A 231 3.91 4.70 26.89
CA HIS A 231 3.08 4.10 27.93
C HIS A 231 2.02 3.17 27.30
N PRO A 232 1.83 1.94 27.81
CA PRO A 232 0.88 0.98 27.24
C PRO A 232 -0.60 1.41 27.22
N GLU A 233 -0.94 2.43 28.01
CA GLU A 233 -2.31 2.96 28.16
C GLU A 233 -2.60 4.12 27.20
N GLU A 234 -1.57 4.65 26.54
CA GLU A 234 -1.67 5.78 25.63
C GLU A 234 -1.76 5.30 24.18
N PHE A 235 -2.74 5.82 23.45
CA PHE A 235 -2.98 5.47 22.05
C PHE A 235 -3.22 6.73 21.24
N LEU A 236 -2.79 6.73 19.97
CA LEU A 236 -3.14 7.81 19.06
C LEU A 236 -4.50 7.53 18.43
N THR A 237 -5.34 8.55 18.35
CA THR A 237 -6.47 8.59 17.43
C THR A 237 -5.99 8.76 15.99
N SER A 238 -6.88 8.50 15.01
CA SER A 238 -6.59 8.70 13.57
C SER A 238 -6.16 10.15 13.28
N ASP A 239 -6.82 11.14 13.92
CA ASP A 239 -6.50 12.55 13.73
C ASP A 239 -5.18 12.97 14.38
N GLU A 240 -4.85 12.44 15.55
CA GLU A 240 -3.57 12.69 16.21
C GLU A 240 -2.42 12.08 15.41
N ALA A 241 -2.58 10.87 14.87
CA ALA A 241 -1.57 10.27 14.01
C ALA A 241 -1.31 11.11 12.74
N VAL A 242 -2.36 11.63 12.11
CA VAL A 242 -2.23 12.53 10.96
C VAL A 242 -1.54 13.85 11.34
N ASN A 243 -1.89 14.44 12.49
CA ASN A 243 -1.24 15.66 13.01
C ASN A 243 0.26 15.42 13.28
N LEU A 244 0.58 14.33 13.98
CA LEU A 244 1.95 13.92 14.29
C LEU A 244 2.77 13.70 13.02
N PHE A 245 2.18 13.05 12.01
CA PHE A 245 2.85 12.83 10.72
C PHE A 245 3.19 14.15 10.01
N GLY A 246 2.26 15.11 9.97
CA GLY A 246 2.51 16.45 9.41
C GLY A 246 3.55 17.27 10.20
N PHE A 247 3.54 17.15 11.54
CA PHE A 247 4.55 17.79 12.38
C PHE A 247 5.95 17.18 12.13
N ALA A 248 6.04 15.85 12.05
CA ALA A 248 7.30 15.17 11.77
C ALA A 248 7.84 15.47 10.37
N GLN A 249 6.98 15.59 9.36
CA GLN A 249 7.36 16.07 8.01
C GLN A 249 8.06 17.43 8.09
N SER A 250 7.48 18.36 8.86
CA SER A 250 8.04 19.70 9.06
C SER A 250 9.38 19.64 9.79
N ALA A 251 9.48 18.83 10.86
CA ALA A 251 10.71 18.62 11.62
C ALA A 251 11.83 18.01 10.78
N ILE A 252 11.55 16.95 10.02
CA ILE A 252 12.52 16.29 9.14
C ILE A 252 13.03 17.25 8.06
N THR A 253 12.13 18.02 7.45
CA THR A 253 12.50 19.03 6.44
C THR A 253 13.42 20.10 7.04
N ALA A 254 13.07 20.62 8.22
CA ALA A 254 13.88 21.60 8.92
C ALA A 254 15.27 21.06 9.31
N MET A 255 15.33 19.84 9.85
CA MET A 255 16.59 19.18 10.22
C MET A 255 17.52 18.97 9.03
N ILE A 256 16.99 18.51 7.89
CA ILE A 256 17.84 18.30 6.70
C ILE A 256 18.35 19.63 6.13
N ALA A 257 17.52 20.67 6.13
CA ALA A 257 17.94 22.00 5.70
C ALA A 257 19.04 22.58 6.61
N ASP A 258 18.88 22.43 7.93
CA ASP A 258 19.84 22.89 8.93
C ASP A 258 21.15 22.09 8.88
N GLN A 259 21.07 20.76 8.81
CA GLN A 259 22.25 19.88 8.69
C GLN A 259 23.11 20.22 7.46
N ARG A 260 22.50 20.60 6.32
CA ARG A 260 23.25 21.07 5.14
C ARG A 260 24.03 22.35 5.45
N LYS A 261 23.41 23.32 6.12
CA LYS A 261 24.07 24.57 6.53
C LYS A 261 25.25 24.30 7.46
N GLU A 262 25.08 23.40 8.44
CA GLU A 262 26.16 23.04 9.37
C GLU A 262 27.35 22.39 8.66
N ARG A 263 27.10 21.55 7.63
CA ARG A 263 28.17 20.94 6.82
C ARG A 263 28.95 21.94 5.96
N GLU A 264 28.33 23.05 5.61
CA GLU A 264 28.94 24.11 4.80
C GLU A 264 29.76 25.10 5.64
N LYS A 265 29.60 25.10 6.97
CA LYS A 265 30.41 25.96 7.84
C LYS A 265 31.89 25.53 7.76
N PRO A 266 32.83 26.47 7.56
CA PRO A 266 34.24 26.15 7.55
C PRO A 266 34.65 25.56 8.90
N SER A 267 35.31 24.40 8.86
CA SER A 267 35.86 23.67 9.99
C SER A 267 36.90 24.52 10.73
N GLY A 268 36.45 25.37 11.65
CA GLY A 268 37.32 26.27 12.41
C GLY A 268 36.63 27.35 13.25
N VAL A 269 35.33 27.61 13.06
CA VAL A 269 34.59 28.56 13.93
C VAL A 269 33.74 27.78 14.91
N SER A 270 34.37 27.30 16.00
CA SER A 270 33.63 26.94 17.21
C SER A 270 32.97 28.21 17.73
N SER A 271 31.65 28.32 17.58
CA SER A 271 30.88 29.41 18.17
C SER A 271 30.78 29.17 19.68
N THR A 272 31.82 29.51 20.41
CA THR A 272 31.68 29.88 21.82
C THR A 272 31.14 31.31 21.87
N ALA A 273 29.83 31.43 22.12
CA ALA A 273 29.21 32.63 22.66
C ALA A 273 28.07 32.20 23.59
#